data_AF-A0A831TCC9-F1
#
_entry.id   AF-A0A831TCC9-F1
#
_cell.length_a   1.000
_cell.length_b   1.000
_cell.length_c   1.000
_cell.angle_alpha   90.00
_cell.angle_beta   90.00
_cell.angle_gamma   90.00
#
_symmetry.space_group_name_H-M   'P 1'
#
loop_
_entity.id
_entity.type
_entity.pdbx_description
1 polymer ?
#
loop_
_entity_poly.entity_id
_entity_poly.type
_entity_poly.pdbx_seq_one_letter_code
_entity_poly.pdbx_strand_id
1 'polypeptide(L)'
;MRRYPLLLCAGIVLMLGADPMPPTSQTGPNPLDELDPRVVPSLLVQSAMQQGRESLSRGEYRAAVRILEAQLAKVNGNTHYLALLEEAYRGYIKELQGRGQVELAERYLDRLAILDPGARLTAAVRNPPPAAPATPPAAAKTTREPAGDGPRLIVRGRSEEEKTAGSLVLSSGPSAIDLVARADQEFQAKRFSEAASLYQQAYQKDKSLSSTSRERWAYCKLHWVTEQINRAGSVKPDWFMLETEVRTALSLAP
;
A
#
# COMPACT_ATOMS: atom_id res chain seq x y z
N MET A 1 30.08 -38.43 0.60
CA MET A 1 29.36 -39.66 0.20
C MET A 1 28.59 -40.19 1.41
N ARG A 2 27.31 -39.83 1.54
CA ARG A 2 26.43 -40.33 2.62
C ARG A 2 25.37 -41.24 2.00
N ARG A 3 25.26 -42.44 2.57
CA ARG A 3 24.50 -43.60 2.10
C ARG A 3 23.01 -43.44 2.48
N TYR A 4 22.11 -43.69 1.54
CA TYR A 4 20.68 -43.85 1.78
C TYR A 4 20.39 -45.30 2.17
N PRO A 5 19.53 -45.58 3.17
CA PRO A 5 18.88 -46.87 3.26
C PRO A 5 17.59 -46.86 2.44
N LEU A 6 17.58 -47.72 1.41
CA LEU A 6 16.39 -48.32 0.84
C LEU A 6 15.53 -48.91 1.97
N LEU A 7 14.24 -48.56 2.00
CA LEU A 7 13.25 -49.33 2.75
C LEU A 7 12.13 -49.74 1.79
N LEU A 8 12.18 -51.03 1.49
CA LEU A 8 11.36 -51.83 0.61
C LEU A 8 10.21 -52.38 1.47
N CYS A 9 8.96 -52.04 1.15
CA CYS A 9 7.80 -52.73 1.71
C CYS A 9 6.93 -53.28 0.57
N ALA A 10 6.93 -54.62 0.48
CA ALA A 10 5.83 -55.44 -0.03
C ALA A 10 4.52 -54.95 0.61
N GLY A 11 3.38 -54.86 -0.07
CA GLY A 11 2.77 -55.84 -0.97
C GLY A 11 1.57 -56.42 -0.23
N ILE A 12 0.35 -56.01 -0.58
CA ILE A 12 -0.90 -56.75 -0.33
C ILE A 12 -1.78 -56.54 -1.57
N VAL A 13 -1.96 -57.62 -2.31
CA VAL A 13 -3.00 -57.80 -3.32
C VAL A 13 -4.23 -58.32 -2.59
N LEU A 14 -5.34 -57.58 -2.66
CA LEU A 14 -6.66 -58.06 -2.27
C LEU A 14 -7.57 -57.99 -3.50
N MET A 15 -7.74 -59.14 -4.14
CA MET A 15 -8.77 -59.41 -5.13
C MET A 15 -9.96 -60.03 -4.40
N LEU A 16 -11.09 -59.33 -4.32
CA LEU A 16 -12.41 -59.94 -4.16
C LEU A 16 -13.45 -59.11 -4.91
N GLY A 17 -14.14 -59.77 -5.84
CA GLY A 17 -15.17 -59.20 -6.68
C GLY A 17 -16.48 -58.95 -5.96
N ALA A 18 -17.23 -57.99 -6.48
CA ALA A 18 -18.66 -57.79 -6.28
C ALA A 18 -19.21 -57.05 -7.51
N ASP A 19 -20.44 -57.40 -7.87
CA ASP A 19 -21.18 -57.20 -9.13
C ASP A 19 -21.14 -55.83 -9.83
N PRO A 20 -21.29 -55.80 -11.19
CA PRO A 20 -21.48 -54.57 -11.95
C PRO A 20 -22.90 -54.01 -11.75
N MET A 21 -23.04 -53.08 -10.81
CA MET A 21 -24.24 -52.26 -10.67
C MET A 21 -24.31 -51.25 -11.84
N PRO A 22 -25.44 -51.14 -12.56
CA PRO A 22 -25.58 -50.15 -13.62
C PRO A 22 -25.52 -48.73 -13.03
N PRO A 23 -24.76 -47.80 -13.64
CA PRO A 23 -24.75 -46.42 -13.20
C PRO A 23 -26.13 -45.82 -13.48
N THR A 24 -26.89 -45.59 -12.42
CA THR A 24 -28.00 -44.64 -12.46
C THR A 24 -27.37 -43.28 -12.64
N SER A 25 -27.43 -42.75 -13.85
CA SER A 25 -27.13 -41.36 -14.17
C SER A 25 -28.13 -40.46 -13.45
N GLN A 26 -27.86 -40.17 -12.17
CA GLN A 26 -28.45 -39.01 -11.51
C GLN A 26 -27.83 -37.76 -12.12
N THR A 27 -28.49 -37.22 -13.13
CA THR A 27 -28.38 -35.82 -13.54
C THR A 27 -29.04 -34.95 -12.46
N GLY A 28 -28.46 -34.94 -11.26
CA GLY A 28 -28.68 -33.87 -10.29
C GLY A 28 -27.87 -32.65 -10.73
N PRO A 29 -28.33 -31.41 -10.45
CA PRO A 29 -27.50 -30.23 -10.66
C PRO A 29 -26.16 -30.44 -9.96
N ASN A 30 -25.07 -30.23 -10.70
CA ASN A 30 -23.72 -30.42 -10.19
C ASN A 30 -23.56 -29.46 -9.00
N PRO A 31 -23.20 -29.90 -7.79
CA PRO A 31 -23.10 -29.03 -6.60
C PRO A 31 -22.06 -27.91 -6.73
N LEU A 32 -21.30 -27.89 -7.84
CA LEU A 32 -20.39 -26.82 -8.21
C LEU A 32 -21.04 -25.68 -8.99
N ASP A 33 -22.24 -25.87 -9.57
CA ASP A 33 -22.96 -24.82 -10.32
C ASP A 33 -23.68 -23.81 -9.41
N GLU A 34 -23.77 -24.09 -8.10
CA GLU A 34 -24.43 -23.22 -7.11
C GLU A 34 -23.44 -22.53 -6.15
N LEU A 35 -22.13 -22.66 -6.40
CA LEU A 35 -21.14 -21.89 -5.68
C LEU A 35 -21.21 -20.43 -6.13
N ASP A 36 -21.43 -19.52 -5.17
CA ASP A 36 -21.37 -18.08 -5.41
C ASP A 36 -20.07 -17.75 -6.19
N PRO A 37 -20.15 -17.06 -7.35
CA PRO A 37 -19.01 -16.77 -8.20
C PRO A 37 -17.89 -15.99 -7.49
N ARG A 38 -18.16 -15.43 -6.30
CA ARG A 38 -17.16 -14.77 -5.44
C ARG A 38 -16.37 -15.75 -4.56
N VAL A 39 -16.93 -16.92 -4.25
CA VAL A 39 -16.30 -17.92 -3.39
C VAL A 39 -15.21 -18.67 -4.14
N VAL A 40 -15.42 -18.97 -5.42
CA VAL A 40 -14.46 -19.72 -6.24
C VAL A 40 -13.09 -19.01 -6.35
N PRO A 41 -12.99 -17.70 -6.67
CA PRO A 41 -11.72 -16.97 -6.65
C PRO A 41 -11.02 -17.00 -5.29
N SER A 42 -11.78 -16.84 -4.20
CA SER A 42 -11.22 -16.85 -2.84
C SER A 42 -10.60 -18.20 -2.50
N LEU A 43 -11.26 -19.31 -2.85
CA LEU A 43 -10.74 -20.66 -2.62
C LEU A 43 -9.49 -20.93 -3.45
N LEU A 44 -9.45 -20.47 -4.71
CA LEU A 44 -8.26 -20.60 -5.56
C LEU A 44 -7.06 -19.83 -4.99
N VAL A 45 -7.29 -18.62 -4.49
CA VAL A 45 -6.24 -17.80 -3.84
C VAL A 45 -5.73 -18.48 -2.57
N GLN A 46 -6.63 -18.98 -1.71
CA GLN A 46 -6.25 -19.69 -0.49
C GLN A 46 -5.43 -20.96 -0.79
N SER A 47 -5.88 -21.76 -1.76
CA SER A 47 -5.17 -22.95 -2.22
C SER A 47 -3.78 -22.60 -2.78
N ALA A 48 -3.68 -21.54 -3.61
CA ALA A 48 -2.41 -21.08 -4.15
C ALA A 48 -1.44 -20.60 -3.05
N MET A 49 -1.93 -19.93 -2.01
CA MET A 49 -1.08 -19.54 -0.86
C MET A 49 -0.56 -20.75 -0.10
N GLN A 50 -1.41 -21.75 0.12
CA GLN A 50 -1.02 -22.98 0.83
C GLN A 50 0.07 -23.73 0.04
N GLN A 51 -0.15 -23.93 -1.26
CA GLN A 51 0.83 -24.56 -2.14
C GLN A 51 2.12 -23.74 -2.25
N GLY A 52 2.01 -22.41 -2.35
CA GLY A 52 3.16 -21.51 -2.38
C GLY A 52 4.04 -21.63 -1.13
N ARG A 53 3.44 -21.66 0.06
CA ARG A 53 4.16 -21.87 1.34
C ARG A 53 4.88 -23.21 1.37
N GLU A 54 4.22 -24.26 0.89
CA GLU A 54 4.82 -25.59 0.82
C GLU A 54 6.04 -25.59 -0.12
N SER A 55 5.93 -25.02 -1.32
CA SER A 55 7.07 -24.88 -2.24
C SER A 55 8.22 -24.06 -1.64
N LEU A 56 7.92 -22.97 -0.92
CA LEU A 56 8.96 -22.18 -0.23
C LEU A 56 9.67 -22.99 0.86
N SER A 57 8.94 -23.78 1.64
CA SER A 57 9.53 -24.62 2.69
C SER A 57 10.47 -25.69 2.13
N ARG A 58 10.24 -26.11 0.88
CA ARG A 58 11.09 -27.07 0.15
C ARG A 58 12.25 -26.38 -0.60
N GLY A 59 12.32 -25.06 -0.60
CA GLY A 59 13.29 -24.28 -1.38
C GLY A 59 13.00 -24.23 -2.88
N GLU A 60 11.79 -24.59 -3.32
CA GLU A 60 11.38 -24.58 -4.72
C GLU A 60 10.82 -23.21 -5.14
N TYR A 61 11.65 -22.17 -5.09
CA TYR A 61 11.20 -20.78 -5.28
C TYR A 61 10.57 -20.53 -6.65
N ARG A 62 11.09 -21.15 -7.72
CA ARG A 62 10.49 -21.07 -9.07
C ARG A 62 9.06 -21.59 -9.11
N ALA A 63 8.79 -22.70 -8.43
CA ALA A 63 7.46 -23.30 -8.41
C ALA A 63 6.48 -22.40 -7.64
N ALA A 64 6.92 -21.88 -6.49
CA ALA A 64 6.15 -20.92 -5.69
C ALA A 64 5.76 -19.68 -6.50
N VAL A 65 6.73 -19.05 -7.18
CA VAL A 65 6.48 -17.88 -8.05
C VAL A 65 5.42 -18.20 -9.12
N ARG A 66 5.54 -19.34 -9.80
CA ARG A 66 4.58 -19.72 -10.87
C ARG A 66 3.16 -19.90 -10.32
N ILE A 67 3.00 -20.58 -9.19
CA ILE A 67 1.69 -20.83 -8.57
C ILE A 67 1.06 -19.51 -8.13
N LEU A 68 1.85 -18.62 -7.55
CA LEU A 68 1.39 -17.34 -7.04
C LEU A 68 1.12 -16.31 -8.16
N GLU A 69 1.96 -16.22 -9.19
CA GLU A 69 1.69 -15.33 -10.33
C GLU A 69 0.40 -15.75 -11.07
N ALA A 70 0.08 -17.04 -11.12
CA ALA A 70 -1.11 -17.55 -11.82
C ALA A 70 -2.45 -17.06 -11.22
N GLN A 71 -2.48 -16.72 -9.92
CA GLN A 71 -3.71 -16.20 -9.29
C GLN A 71 -3.63 -14.69 -9.00
N LEU A 72 -2.54 -13.99 -9.37
CA LEU A 72 -2.32 -12.58 -9.00
C LEU A 72 -3.49 -11.65 -9.39
N ALA A 73 -4.12 -11.89 -10.55
CA ALA A 73 -5.27 -11.12 -11.02
C ALA A 73 -6.52 -11.24 -10.12
N LYS A 74 -6.61 -12.27 -9.27
CA LYS A 74 -7.78 -12.58 -8.43
C LYS A 74 -7.60 -12.22 -6.95
N VAL A 75 -6.40 -11.75 -6.56
CA VAL A 75 -5.99 -11.60 -5.16
C VAL A 75 -6.59 -10.36 -4.49
N ASN A 76 -7.11 -9.39 -5.26
CA ASN A 76 -7.77 -8.17 -4.77
C ASN A 76 -6.96 -7.42 -3.69
N GLY A 77 -5.62 -7.41 -3.80
CA GLY A 77 -4.75 -6.69 -2.88
C GLY A 77 -4.52 -7.36 -1.52
N ASN A 78 -4.77 -8.67 -1.37
CA ASN A 78 -4.45 -9.39 -0.13
C ASN A 78 -2.96 -9.26 0.23
N THR A 79 -2.67 -8.59 1.35
CA THR A 79 -1.30 -8.29 1.80
C THR A 79 -0.49 -9.53 2.13
N HIS A 80 -1.10 -10.54 2.74
CA HIS A 80 -0.42 -11.81 3.06
C HIS A 80 -0.02 -12.57 1.80
N TYR A 81 -0.82 -12.47 0.74
CA TYR A 81 -0.48 -13.05 -0.56
C TYR A 81 0.73 -12.37 -1.18
N LEU A 82 0.72 -11.03 -1.19
CA LEU A 82 1.80 -10.23 -1.76
C LEU A 82 3.12 -10.43 -0.99
N ALA A 83 3.07 -10.50 0.34
CA ALA A 83 4.24 -10.81 1.17
C ALA A 83 4.82 -12.21 0.85
N LEU A 84 3.95 -13.20 0.60
CA LEU A 84 4.40 -14.55 0.22
C LEU A 84 5.05 -14.56 -1.17
N LEU A 85 4.50 -13.81 -2.12
CA LEU A 85 5.07 -13.65 -3.46
C LEU A 85 6.40 -12.88 -3.42
N GLU A 86 6.52 -11.88 -2.55
CA GLU A 86 7.76 -11.14 -2.30
C GLU A 86 8.87 -12.08 -1.80
N GLU A 87 8.58 -12.91 -0.81
CA GLU A 87 9.52 -13.92 -0.30
C GLU A 87 9.94 -14.90 -1.39
N ALA A 88 8.99 -15.36 -2.21
CA ALA A 88 9.26 -16.23 -3.35
C ALA A 88 10.17 -15.57 -4.39
N TYR A 89 9.94 -14.30 -4.74
CA TYR A 89 10.83 -13.56 -5.64
C TYR A 89 12.23 -13.38 -5.06
N ARG A 90 12.36 -13.00 -3.77
CA ARG A 90 13.67 -12.82 -3.13
C ARG A 90 14.48 -14.12 -3.14
N GLY A 91 13.83 -15.26 -2.90
CA GLY A 91 14.45 -16.57 -3.02
C GLY A 91 14.84 -16.91 -4.46
N TYR A 92 13.93 -16.70 -5.41
CA TYR A 92 14.17 -17.05 -6.82
C TYR A 92 15.26 -16.18 -7.47
N ILE A 93 15.34 -14.90 -7.14
CA ILE A 93 16.40 -13.99 -7.60
C ILE A 93 17.78 -14.49 -7.14
N LYS A 94 17.90 -14.95 -5.88
CA LYS A 94 19.16 -15.53 -5.36
C LYS A 94 19.54 -16.80 -6.13
N GLU A 95 18.58 -17.66 -6.45
CA GLU A 95 18.84 -18.85 -7.28
C GLU A 95 19.31 -18.47 -8.69
N LEU A 96 18.67 -17.48 -9.32
CA LEU A 96 19.03 -17.02 -10.67
C LEU A 96 20.43 -16.42 -10.69
N GLN A 97 20.78 -15.61 -9.69
CA GLN A 97 22.12 -15.05 -9.52
C GLN A 97 23.17 -16.15 -9.32
N GLY A 98 22.89 -17.16 -8.48
CA GLY A 98 23.77 -18.32 -8.28
C GLY A 98 23.98 -19.16 -9.54
N ARG A 99 23.05 -19.10 -10.50
CA ARG A 99 23.15 -19.76 -11.82
C ARG A 99 23.73 -18.85 -12.91
N GLY A 100 24.09 -17.61 -12.59
CA GLY A 100 24.60 -16.63 -13.55
C GLY A 100 23.54 -16.05 -14.51
N GLN A 101 22.24 -16.24 -14.24
CA GLN A 101 21.15 -15.73 -15.06
C GLN A 101 20.76 -14.30 -14.65
N VAL A 102 21.72 -13.37 -14.79
CA VAL A 102 21.62 -11.99 -14.27
C VAL A 102 20.46 -11.23 -14.91
N GLU A 103 20.26 -11.36 -16.23
CA GLU A 103 19.18 -10.67 -16.96
C GLU A 103 17.78 -11.07 -16.47
N LEU A 104 17.57 -12.36 -16.18
CA LEU A 104 16.31 -12.83 -15.61
C LEU A 104 16.15 -12.34 -14.17
N ALA A 105 17.23 -12.36 -13.39
CA ALA A 105 17.22 -11.84 -12.03
C ALA A 105 16.83 -10.35 -11.99
N GLU A 106 17.33 -9.53 -12.92
CA GLU A 106 16.97 -8.12 -13.06
C GLU A 106 15.49 -7.93 -13.38
N ARG A 107 14.92 -8.71 -14.30
CA ARG A 107 13.47 -8.65 -14.59
C ARG A 107 12.61 -8.94 -13.36
N TYR A 108 13.02 -9.91 -12.54
CA TYR A 108 12.30 -10.21 -11.29
C TYR A 108 12.55 -9.17 -10.20
N LEU A 109 13.71 -8.51 -10.18
CA LEU A 109 13.96 -7.35 -9.30
C LEU A 109 13.06 -6.16 -9.66
N ASP A 110 12.84 -5.89 -10.95
CA ASP A 110 11.92 -4.83 -11.38
C ASP A 110 10.48 -5.13 -10.98
N ARG A 111 10.03 -6.39 -11.09
CA ARG A 111 8.72 -6.80 -10.58
C ARG A 111 8.63 -6.64 -9.07
N LEU A 112 9.66 -7.07 -8.35
CA LEU A 112 9.72 -6.94 -6.89
C LEU A 112 9.65 -5.48 -6.44
N ALA A 113 10.24 -4.55 -7.20
CA ALA A 113 10.20 -3.11 -6.92
C ALA A 113 8.79 -2.50 -6.99
N ILE A 114 7.89 -3.09 -7.79
CA ILE A 114 6.48 -2.67 -7.87
C ILE A 114 5.73 -3.12 -6.62
N LEU A 115 6.03 -4.31 -6.10
CA LEU A 115 5.37 -4.87 -4.91
C LEU A 115 5.90 -4.26 -3.60
N ASP A 116 7.22 -4.12 -3.47
CA ASP A 116 7.89 -3.50 -2.34
C ASP A 116 8.92 -2.47 -2.85
N PRO A 117 8.61 -1.17 -2.77
CA PRO A 117 9.56 -0.11 -3.14
C PRO A 117 10.88 -0.17 -2.33
N GLY A 118 10.86 -0.75 -1.12
CA GLY A 118 12.03 -0.93 -0.27
C GLY A 118 13.02 -1.98 -0.79
N ALA A 119 12.58 -2.91 -1.65
CA ALA A 119 13.42 -3.99 -2.15
C ALA A 119 14.60 -3.47 -2.99
N ARG A 120 14.42 -2.41 -3.78
CA ARG A 120 15.50 -1.79 -4.57
C ARG A 120 16.63 -1.24 -3.70
N LEU A 121 16.29 -0.65 -2.54
CA LEU A 121 17.27 -0.12 -1.60
C LEU A 121 18.10 -1.25 -0.98
N THR A 122 17.47 -2.37 -0.63
CA THR A 122 18.18 -3.53 -0.07
C THR A 122 19.08 -4.24 -1.09
N ALA A 123 18.69 -4.28 -2.37
CA ALA A 123 19.49 -4.86 -3.45
C ALA A 123 20.74 -4.02 -3.76
N ALA A 124 20.59 -2.70 -3.84
CA ALA A 124 21.70 -1.77 -4.08
C ALA A 124 22.76 -1.79 -2.96
N VAL A 125 22.34 -2.03 -1.72
CA VAL A 125 23.26 -2.15 -0.58
C VAL A 125 24.01 -3.49 -0.57
N ARG A 126 23.39 -4.58 -1.06
CA ARG A 126 24.02 -5.92 -1.08
C ARG A 126 24.90 -6.20 -2.28
N ASN A 127 24.56 -5.65 -3.44
CA ASN A 127 25.40 -5.70 -4.64
C ASN A 127 25.79 -4.28 -5.00
N PRO A 128 26.91 -3.75 -4.48
CA PRO A 128 27.44 -2.52 -5.02
C PRO A 128 27.72 -2.74 -6.52
N PRO A 129 27.31 -1.81 -7.40
CA PRO A 129 27.68 -1.89 -8.81
C PRO A 129 29.21 -1.98 -8.91
N PRO A 130 29.77 -2.76 -9.86
CA PRO A 130 31.21 -2.80 -10.08
C PRO A 130 31.69 -1.37 -10.29
N ALA A 131 32.59 -0.94 -9.41
CA ALA A 131 33.11 0.42 -9.40
C ALA A 131 33.63 0.77 -10.80
N ALA A 132 32.97 1.72 -11.44
CA ALA A 132 33.50 2.35 -12.65
C ALA A 132 34.92 2.89 -12.31
N PRO A 133 35.93 2.66 -13.17
CA PRO A 133 37.28 3.13 -12.91
C PRO A 133 37.29 4.66 -12.79
N ALA A 134 37.78 5.13 -11.64
CA ALA A 134 37.88 6.53 -11.28
C ALA A 134 38.79 7.28 -12.26
N THR A 135 38.25 8.29 -12.93
CA THR A 135 39.03 9.38 -13.51
C THR A 135 39.28 10.44 -12.42
N PRO A 136 40.53 10.90 -12.22
CA PRO A 136 40.87 11.84 -11.15
C PRO A 136 40.35 13.28 -11.40
N PRO A 137 40.08 14.05 -10.33
CA PRO A 137 39.55 15.41 -10.44
C PRO A 137 40.67 16.43 -10.68
N ALA A 138 40.57 17.20 -11.75
CA ALA A 138 41.41 18.38 -12.00
C ALA A 138 40.75 19.63 -11.41
N ALA A 139 41.52 20.33 -10.59
CA ALA A 139 41.18 21.55 -9.88
C ALA A 139 41.29 22.83 -10.73
N ALA A 140 40.45 23.82 -10.45
CA ALA A 140 40.75 25.28 -10.51
C ALA A 140 39.53 26.04 -9.91
N LYS A 141 39.59 26.68 -8.73
CA LYS A 141 40.26 27.91 -8.29
C LYS A 141 39.49 29.22 -8.58
N THR A 142 39.32 30.01 -7.50
CA THR A 142 39.12 31.49 -7.42
C THR A 142 37.71 31.99 -7.81
N THR A 143 37.02 32.91 -7.13
CA THR A 143 37.47 34.13 -6.42
C THR A 143 36.42 34.56 -5.39
N ARG A 144 36.89 34.98 -4.22
CA ARG A 144 36.15 35.79 -3.24
C ARG A 144 36.83 37.17 -3.22
N GLU A 145 36.07 38.25 -3.37
CA GLU A 145 36.38 39.56 -2.77
C GLU A 145 35.15 40.50 -2.81
N PRO A 146 35.14 41.57 -1.98
CA PRO A 146 33.96 42.20 -1.40
C PRO A 146 33.79 43.71 -1.78
N ALA A 147 32.93 44.41 -1.03
CA ALA A 147 32.71 45.87 -0.96
C ALA A 147 31.89 46.48 -2.13
N GLY A 148 31.02 47.49 -1.95
CA GLY A 148 30.69 48.37 -0.82
C GLY A 148 29.27 48.95 -1.03
N ASP A 149 28.60 49.41 0.03
CA ASP A 149 28.51 50.86 0.39
C ASP A 149 27.41 51.57 -0.47
N GLY A 150 26.29 52.08 0.03
CA GLY A 150 25.97 52.79 1.27
C GLY A 150 24.47 53.24 1.29
N PRO A 151 24.05 54.30 2.03
CA PRO A 151 22.90 54.26 2.95
C PRO A 151 21.71 55.21 2.63
N ARG A 152 20.53 54.97 3.24
CA ARG A 152 19.56 55.99 3.76
C ARG A 152 18.32 55.33 4.41
N LEU A 153 18.17 55.32 5.73
CA LEU A 153 17.57 56.33 6.63
C LEU A 153 16.03 56.56 6.52
N ILE A 154 15.33 56.05 7.55
CA ILE A 154 14.18 56.56 8.35
C ILE A 154 12.87 57.02 7.68
N VAL A 155 11.73 56.45 8.13
CA VAL A 155 10.52 57.12 8.69
C VAL A 155 9.74 56.02 9.47
N ARG A 156 9.75 55.93 10.81
CA ARG A 156 8.99 56.63 11.87
C ARG A 156 7.46 56.51 11.81
N GLY A 157 6.91 55.80 12.80
CA GLY A 157 5.49 55.78 13.22
C GLY A 157 5.20 54.42 13.87
N ARG A 158 5.46 54.16 15.15
CA ARG A 158 4.76 54.65 16.35
C ARG A 158 3.28 54.94 16.12
N SER A 159 2.44 53.94 16.41
CA SER A 159 1.17 54.13 17.09
C SER A 159 1.01 53.02 18.12
N GLU A 160 1.07 53.41 19.38
CA GLU A 160 0.56 52.64 20.51
C GLU A 160 -0.97 52.84 20.54
N GLU A 161 -1.66 51.77 20.94
CA GLU A 161 -2.92 51.78 21.70
C GLU A 161 -4.18 52.37 21.04
N GLU A 162 -5.15 51.50 20.70
CA GLU A 162 -6.51 51.72 21.22
C GLU A 162 -7.30 50.42 21.37
N LYS A 163 -7.44 50.06 22.64
CA LYS A 163 -8.46 49.19 23.18
C LYS A 163 -9.80 49.92 23.06
N THR A 164 -10.55 49.69 21.99
CA THR A 164 -12.00 49.92 21.99
C THR A 164 -12.72 48.58 22.09
N ALA A 165 -12.99 48.20 23.34
CA ALA A 165 -14.12 47.35 23.65
C ALA A 165 -15.40 48.05 23.15
N GLY A 166 -16.24 47.34 22.38
CA GLY A 166 -17.51 47.93 21.99
C GLY A 166 -18.24 47.31 20.80
N SER A 167 -18.29 45.98 20.67
CA SER A 167 -19.53 45.38 20.18
C SER A 167 -19.68 43.99 20.78
N LEU A 168 -20.36 43.96 21.92
CA LEU A 168 -21.04 42.81 22.45
C LEU A 168 -22.08 42.35 21.41
N VAL A 169 -21.63 41.58 20.41
CA VAL A 169 -22.52 40.65 19.70
C VAL A 169 -22.40 39.32 20.42
N LEU A 170 -23.33 39.16 21.36
CA LEU A 170 -23.91 37.91 21.80
C LEU A 170 -23.59 36.72 20.89
N SER A 171 -22.81 35.78 21.42
CA SER A 171 -22.85 34.33 21.14
C SER A 171 -23.14 33.89 19.70
N SER A 172 -22.42 34.43 18.72
CA SER A 172 -22.30 33.77 17.41
C SER A 172 -21.01 32.98 17.39
N GLY A 173 -21.12 31.65 17.42
CA GLY A 173 -19.96 30.75 17.37
C GLY A 173 -19.05 31.02 16.14
N PRO A 174 -17.84 30.44 16.10
CA PRO A 174 -16.81 30.76 15.11
C PRO A 174 -17.37 30.77 13.69
N SER A 175 -17.06 31.80 12.90
CA SER A 175 -17.58 31.93 11.54
C SER A 175 -17.07 30.79 10.65
N ALA A 176 -17.71 30.55 9.50
CA ALA A 176 -17.25 29.52 8.56
C ALA A 176 -15.80 29.76 8.12
N ILE A 177 -15.41 31.03 7.96
CA ILE A 177 -14.05 31.45 7.59
C ILE A 177 -13.05 31.10 8.71
N ASP A 178 -13.40 31.39 9.97
CA ASP A 178 -12.53 31.06 11.12
C ASP A 178 -12.33 29.55 11.27
N LEU A 179 -13.40 28.77 11.01
CA LEU A 179 -13.35 27.31 11.03
C LEU A 179 -12.44 26.75 9.93
N VAL A 180 -12.50 27.29 8.71
CA VAL A 180 -11.60 26.89 7.61
C VAL A 180 -10.15 27.23 7.93
N ALA A 181 -9.88 28.45 8.43
CA ALA A 181 -8.52 28.86 8.80
C ALA A 181 -7.91 27.95 9.87
N ARG A 182 -8.72 27.54 10.87
CA ARG A 182 -8.30 26.58 11.89
C ARG A 182 -8.13 25.17 11.32
N ALA A 183 -9.01 24.74 10.42
CA ALA A 183 -8.89 23.45 9.75
C ALA A 183 -7.60 23.36 8.92
N ASP A 184 -7.20 24.45 8.26
CA ASP A 184 -5.95 24.55 7.51
C ASP A 184 -4.72 24.42 8.41
N GLN A 185 -4.75 25.01 9.61
CA GLN A 185 -3.67 24.86 10.59
C GLN A 185 -3.53 23.41 11.07
N GLU A 186 -4.65 22.75 11.41
CA GLU A 186 -4.64 21.35 11.83
C GLU A 186 -4.23 20.42 10.68
N PHE A 187 -4.62 20.74 9.45
CA PHE A 187 -4.18 20.03 8.24
C PHE A 187 -2.66 20.09 8.08
N GLN A 188 -2.06 21.29 8.23
CA GLN A 188 -0.61 21.46 8.19
C GLN A 188 0.10 20.76 9.35
N ALA A 189 -0.55 20.68 10.52
CA ALA A 189 -0.09 19.94 11.68
C ALA A 189 -0.27 18.41 11.55
N LYS A 190 -0.74 17.91 10.40
CA LYS A 190 -1.03 16.48 10.12
C LYS A 190 -2.07 15.87 11.06
N ARG A 191 -2.92 16.69 11.67
CA ARG A 191 -4.05 16.29 12.51
C ARG A 191 -5.31 16.20 11.65
N PHE A 192 -5.32 15.20 10.77
CA PHE A 192 -6.32 15.09 9.71
C PHE A 192 -7.74 14.81 10.23
N SER A 193 -7.87 14.11 11.37
CA SER A 193 -9.16 13.87 12.03
C SER A 193 -9.81 15.16 12.52
N GLU A 194 -9.02 15.99 13.22
CA GLU A 194 -9.45 17.27 13.77
C GLU A 194 -9.75 18.25 12.63
N ALA A 195 -8.88 18.30 11.62
CA ALA A 195 -9.10 19.10 10.42
C ALA A 195 -10.40 18.72 9.70
N ALA A 196 -10.69 17.43 9.52
CA ALA A 196 -11.92 16.95 8.88
C ALA A 196 -13.19 17.45 9.63
N SER A 197 -13.16 17.42 10.96
CA SER A 197 -14.28 17.88 11.79
C SER A 197 -14.53 19.38 11.64
N LEU A 198 -13.47 20.17 11.50
CA LEU A 198 -13.55 21.63 11.33
C LEU A 198 -14.04 21.98 9.93
N TYR A 199 -13.56 21.29 8.89
CA TYR A 199 -14.07 21.46 7.53
C TYR A 199 -15.54 21.08 7.39
N GLN A 200 -15.99 20.02 8.06
CA GLN A 200 -17.39 19.63 8.06
C GLN A 200 -18.27 20.70 8.72
N GLN A 201 -17.84 21.26 9.85
CA GLN A 201 -18.55 22.37 10.51
C GLN A 201 -18.58 23.62 9.63
N ALA A 202 -17.47 23.93 8.95
CA ALA A 202 -17.42 25.02 7.99
C ALA A 202 -18.39 24.79 6.82
N TYR A 203 -18.43 23.59 6.25
CA TYR A 203 -19.33 23.23 5.14
C TYR A 203 -20.82 23.29 5.52
N GLN A 204 -21.15 22.95 6.76
CA GLN A 204 -22.53 23.05 7.26
C GLN A 204 -22.99 24.50 7.39
N LYS A 205 -22.08 25.41 7.75
CA LYS A 205 -22.36 26.85 7.86
C LYS A 205 -22.33 27.56 6.51
N ASP A 206 -21.39 27.18 5.67
CA ASP A 206 -21.21 27.70 4.33
C ASP A 206 -20.97 26.54 3.36
N LYS A 207 -21.99 26.24 2.56
CA LYS A 207 -21.93 25.18 1.55
C LYS A 207 -20.99 25.53 0.39
N SER A 208 -20.56 26.79 0.27
CA SER A 208 -19.70 27.29 -0.79
C SER A 208 -18.23 27.35 -0.38
N LEU A 209 -17.69 26.22 0.11
CA LEU A 209 -16.26 26.12 0.40
C LEU A 209 -15.40 26.32 -0.85
N SER A 210 -14.26 27.01 -0.68
CA SER A 210 -13.24 27.15 -1.73
C SER A 210 -12.81 25.78 -2.27
N SER A 211 -12.38 25.72 -3.54
CA SER A 211 -11.90 24.45 -4.15
C SER A 211 -10.77 23.83 -3.34
N THR A 212 -9.79 24.64 -2.92
CA THR A 212 -8.66 24.20 -2.10
C THR A 212 -9.10 23.63 -0.75
N SER A 213 -10.07 24.26 -0.08
CA SER A 213 -10.60 23.75 1.19
C SER A 213 -11.38 22.45 0.99
N ARG A 214 -12.12 22.31 -0.12
CA ARG A 214 -12.82 21.07 -0.46
C ARG A 214 -11.88 19.91 -0.76
N GLU A 215 -10.79 20.17 -1.50
CA GLU A 215 -9.74 19.19 -1.76
C GLU A 215 -9.05 18.72 -0.48
N ARG A 216 -8.71 19.65 0.41
CA ARG A 216 -8.10 19.33 1.72
C ARG A 216 -9.05 18.53 2.59
N TRP A 217 -10.35 18.86 2.58
CA TRP A 217 -11.36 18.09 3.30
C TRP A 217 -11.52 16.67 2.73
N ALA A 218 -11.57 16.53 1.41
CA ALA A 218 -11.61 15.24 0.71
C ALA A 218 -10.39 14.38 1.08
N TYR A 219 -9.19 14.97 1.09
CA TYR A 219 -7.98 14.29 1.52
C TYR A 219 -8.10 13.77 2.96
N CYS A 220 -8.59 14.58 3.90
CA CYS A 220 -8.75 14.15 5.29
C CYS A 220 -9.71 12.96 5.41
N LYS A 221 -10.81 12.95 4.66
CA LYS A 221 -11.77 11.83 4.61
C LYS A 221 -11.11 10.55 4.08
N LEU A 222 -10.36 10.62 2.98
CA LEU A 222 -9.65 9.47 2.40
C LEU A 222 -8.54 8.94 3.31
N HIS A 223 -7.83 9.84 3.99
CA HIS A 223 -6.82 9.47 4.99
C HIS A 223 -7.46 8.65 6.12
N TRP A 224 -8.58 9.12 6.66
CA TRP A 224 -9.32 8.39 7.69
C TRP A 224 -9.78 7.01 7.21
N VAL A 225 -10.32 6.89 5.99
CA VAL A 225 -10.72 5.59 5.42
C VAL A 225 -9.51 4.65 5.33
N THR A 226 -8.37 5.16 4.88
CA THR A 226 -7.13 4.37 4.76
C THR A 226 -6.64 3.90 6.13
N GLU A 227 -6.69 4.76 7.16
CA GLU A 227 -6.38 4.35 8.53
C GLU A 227 -7.33 3.27 9.05
N GLN A 228 -8.63 3.38 8.79
CA GLN A 228 -9.61 2.39 9.23
C GLN A 228 -9.43 1.03 8.55
N ILE A 229 -9.08 1.01 7.26
CA ILE A 229 -8.73 -0.22 6.53
C ILE A 229 -7.46 -0.84 7.12
N ASN A 230 -6.44 -0.03 7.42
CA ASN A 230 -5.19 -0.52 8.02
C ASN A 230 -5.39 -1.06 9.45
N ARG A 231 -6.35 -0.51 10.20
CA ARG A 231 -6.72 -0.95 11.56
C ARG A 231 -7.67 -2.15 11.58
N ALA A 232 -8.22 -2.55 10.44
CA ALA A 232 -9.22 -3.62 10.30
C ALA A 232 -8.77 -5.01 10.80
N GLY A 233 -7.47 -5.19 11.06
CA GLY A 233 -6.93 -6.41 11.68
C GLY A 233 -7.40 -6.65 13.12
N SER A 234 -7.93 -5.64 13.82
CA SER A 234 -8.39 -5.76 15.23
C SER A 234 -9.89 -5.58 15.43
N VAL A 235 -10.58 -4.85 14.55
CA VAL A 235 -12.04 -4.65 14.58
C VAL A 235 -12.53 -4.66 13.14
N LYS A 236 -13.58 -5.44 12.84
CA LYS A 236 -14.18 -5.46 11.50
C LYS A 236 -14.71 -4.06 11.16
N PRO A 237 -14.15 -3.37 10.15
CA PRO A 237 -14.60 -2.03 9.79
C PRO A 237 -15.99 -2.10 9.16
N ASP A 238 -16.76 -1.04 9.35
CA ASP A 238 -18.02 -0.85 8.66
C ASP A 238 -17.76 -0.39 7.22
N TRP A 239 -17.70 -1.35 6.30
CA TRP A 239 -17.43 -1.11 4.89
C TRP A 239 -18.41 -0.15 4.22
N PHE A 240 -19.68 -0.14 4.66
CA PHE A 240 -20.70 0.72 4.07
C PHE A 240 -20.45 2.19 4.41
N MET A 241 -20.09 2.47 5.66
CA MET A 241 -19.68 3.81 6.09
C MET A 241 -18.41 4.27 5.37
N LEU A 242 -17.41 3.40 5.21
CA LEU A 242 -16.18 3.73 4.49
C LEU A 242 -16.44 4.05 3.02
N GLU A 243 -17.27 3.26 2.33
CA GLU A 243 -17.63 3.51 0.93
C GLU A 243 -18.37 4.86 0.77
N THR A 244 -19.28 5.18 1.70
CA THR A 244 -20.00 6.45 1.71
C THR A 244 -19.05 7.64 1.87
N GLU A 245 -18.06 7.52 2.75
CA GLU A 245 -17.03 8.54 2.95
C GLU A 245 -16.14 8.74 1.73
N VAL A 246 -15.74 7.66 1.04
CA VAL A 246 -14.99 7.73 -0.23
C VAL A 246 -15.81 8.44 -1.32
N ARG A 247 -17.08 8.06 -1.50
CA ARG A 247 -17.97 8.72 -2.48
C ARG A 247 -18.13 10.21 -2.18
N THR A 248 -18.28 10.55 -0.90
CA THR A 248 -18.37 11.95 -0.46
C THR A 248 -17.08 12.70 -0.78
N ALA A 249 -15.91 12.14 -0.47
CA ALA A 249 -14.63 12.74 -0.80
C ALA A 249 -14.46 12.97 -2.31
N LEU A 250 -14.85 11.99 -3.14
CA LEU A 250 -14.80 12.11 -4.61
C LEU A 250 -15.76 13.19 -5.13
N SER A 251 -16.91 13.40 -4.49
CA SER A 251 -17.83 14.47 -4.87
C SER A 251 -17.34 15.89 -4.51
N LEU A 252 -16.36 15.98 -3.61
CA LEU A 252 -15.78 17.26 -3.17
C LEU A 252 -14.58 17.67 -4.01
N ALA A 253 -13.88 16.71 -4.64
CA ALA A 253 -12.80 16.96 -5.57
C ALA A 253 -13.37 17.39 -6.94
N PRO A 254 -12.87 18.49 -7.54
CA PRO A 254 -13.31 18.95 -8.86
C PRO A 254 -12.81 18.06 -10.01
#